data_AF-A0A7S3FWQ8-F1
#
_entry.id   AF-A0A7S3FWQ8-F1
#
_cell.length_a   1.000
_cell.length_b   1.000
_cell.length_c   1.000
_cell.angle_alpha   90.00
_cell.angle_beta   90.00
_cell.angle_gamma   90.00
#
_symmetry.space_group_name_H-M   'P 1'
#
loop_
_entity.id
_entity.type
_entity.pdbx_description
1 polymer ?
#
loop_
_entity_poly.entity_id
_entity_poly.type
_entity_poly.pdbx_seq_one_letter_code
_entity_poly.pdbx_strand_id
1 'polypeptide(L)'
;AVPLRRRRLFSPAWDCTAPSLLLLLHPTGGSITVTVAAMKFSSAVSSSRRKSRKAHFTAPSSERRKLMSAPLSAELRNKHSVRSVPIRKDDEVQVVRGTYKGREGKVVTCYRKKWVIHVERITREKTNGATVNVGIDPSKVIVTKLKIDKDRRALLERKKGAKSAEKGKGKFTEAEVEGMQSMDQ
;
A
#
# COMPACT_ATOMS: atom_id res chain seq x y z
N ALA A 1 11.14 -8.28 -51.06
CA ALA A 1 10.90 -9.49 -50.24
C ALA A 1 12.24 -10.05 -49.80
N VAL A 2 12.57 -9.92 -48.51
CA VAL A 2 13.85 -10.33 -47.93
C VAL A 2 13.57 -11.49 -46.96
N PRO A 3 14.13 -12.70 -47.13
CA PRO A 3 13.87 -13.79 -46.21
C PRO A 3 14.83 -13.71 -45.03
N LEU A 4 14.30 -13.32 -43.87
CA LEU A 4 15.00 -13.38 -42.58
C LEU A 4 15.12 -14.83 -42.11
N ARG A 5 16.35 -15.37 -42.18
CA ARG A 5 16.75 -16.55 -41.41
C ARG A 5 16.61 -16.25 -39.92
N ARG A 6 15.69 -16.93 -39.23
CA ARG A 6 15.74 -17.07 -37.77
C ARG A 6 15.86 -18.55 -37.40
N ARG A 7 16.99 -18.82 -36.75
CA ARG A 7 17.42 -20.09 -36.18
C ARG A 7 16.36 -20.63 -35.22
N ARG A 8 15.97 -21.89 -35.43
CA ARG A 8 15.32 -22.74 -34.43
C ARG A 8 16.39 -23.14 -33.40
N LEU A 9 16.14 -22.87 -32.13
CA LEU A 9 16.77 -23.53 -30.98
C LEU A 9 15.57 -24.07 -30.19
N PHE A 10 15.14 -25.31 -30.44
CA PHE A 10 15.63 -26.55 -29.80
C PHE A 10 15.58 -26.44 -28.27
N SER A 11 14.39 -26.71 -27.72
CA SER A 11 14.19 -27.02 -26.31
C SER A 11 14.71 -28.43 -26.04
N PRO A 12 15.63 -28.65 -25.08
CA PRO A 12 15.88 -29.97 -24.56
C PRO A 12 14.84 -30.25 -23.46
N ALA A 13 14.06 -31.31 -23.66
CA ALA A 13 13.36 -32.00 -22.61
C ALA A 13 14.36 -32.39 -21.52
N TRP A 14 14.08 -32.00 -20.28
CA TRP A 14 14.74 -32.57 -19.11
C TRP A 14 13.74 -33.48 -18.46
N ASP A 15 14.02 -34.77 -18.64
CA ASP A 15 13.38 -35.91 -18.02
C ASP A 15 13.42 -35.77 -16.50
N CYS A 16 12.24 -35.64 -15.88
CA CYS A 16 12.06 -35.79 -14.44
C CYS A 16 12.02 -37.28 -14.12
N THR A 17 13.17 -37.86 -13.80
CA THR A 17 13.29 -39.20 -13.24
C THR A 17 12.72 -39.21 -11.82
N ALA A 18 11.59 -39.90 -11.65
CA ALA A 18 10.95 -40.16 -10.36
C ALA A 18 11.79 -41.10 -9.48
N PRO A 19 11.93 -40.84 -8.17
CA PRO A 19 12.35 -41.85 -7.22
C PRO A 19 11.12 -42.64 -6.75
N SER A 20 11.12 -43.94 -7.09
CA SER A 20 10.27 -44.95 -6.48
C SER A 20 10.58 -45.05 -4.99
N LEU A 21 9.67 -44.58 -4.13
CA LEU A 21 9.65 -44.93 -2.72
C LEU A 21 8.43 -45.80 -2.46
N LEU A 22 8.74 -47.08 -2.20
CA LEU A 22 7.82 -48.15 -1.86
C LEU A 22 7.07 -47.81 -0.56
N LEU A 23 5.81 -47.39 -0.68
CA LEU A 23 4.90 -47.14 0.43
C LEU A 23 4.10 -48.43 0.71
N LEU A 24 4.45 -49.09 1.81
CA LEU A 24 3.66 -50.14 2.43
C LEU A 24 2.31 -49.55 2.89
N LEU A 25 1.21 -50.10 2.35
CA LEU A 25 -0.16 -49.81 2.71
C LEU A 25 -0.41 -50.10 4.21
N HIS A 26 -0.81 -49.08 4.96
CA HIS A 26 -1.70 -49.24 6.11
C HIS A 26 -3.00 -48.45 5.85
N PRO A 27 -4.18 -49.09 5.86
CA PRO A 27 -5.44 -48.45 5.58
C PRO A 27 -6.04 -47.89 6.87
N THR A 28 -6.11 -46.57 6.99
CA THR A 28 -7.18 -45.92 7.77
C THR A 28 -7.66 -44.70 7.00
N GLY A 29 -8.96 -44.65 6.72
CA GLY A 29 -9.60 -43.57 5.99
C GLY A 29 -9.41 -42.24 6.73
N GLY A 30 -8.57 -41.39 6.17
CA GLY A 30 -8.38 -40.02 6.60
C GLY A 30 -8.50 -39.11 5.39
N SER A 31 -9.70 -38.59 5.15
CA SER A 31 -9.92 -37.47 4.24
C SER A 31 -8.95 -36.33 4.62
N ILE A 32 -7.94 -36.07 3.79
CA ILE A 32 -7.11 -34.86 3.90
C ILE A 32 -7.99 -33.70 3.46
N THR A 33 -8.85 -33.25 4.38
CA THR A 33 -9.53 -31.98 4.23
C THR A 33 -8.48 -30.89 4.34
N VAL A 34 -8.14 -30.27 3.21
CA VAL A 34 -7.45 -28.98 3.23
C VAL A 34 -8.39 -28.02 3.92
N THR A 35 -8.19 -27.82 5.22
CA THR A 35 -8.86 -26.77 5.98
C THR A 35 -8.34 -25.44 5.44
N VAL A 36 -9.00 -24.92 4.42
CA VAL A 36 -8.82 -23.54 3.98
C VAL A 36 -9.16 -22.69 5.21
N ALA A 37 -8.14 -22.18 5.89
CA ALA A 37 -8.32 -21.31 7.05
C ALA A 37 -9.28 -20.18 6.65
N ALA A 38 -10.51 -20.26 7.16
CA ALA A 38 -11.56 -19.32 6.81
C ALA A 38 -11.10 -17.91 7.16
N MET A 39 -11.10 -17.00 6.19
CA MET A 39 -10.75 -15.60 6.43
C MET A 39 -11.58 -15.06 7.61
N LYS A 40 -10.89 -14.63 8.67
CA LYS A 40 -11.52 -14.15 9.90
C LYS A 40 -12.11 -12.76 9.63
N PHE A 41 -13.42 -12.69 9.38
CA PHE A 41 -14.12 -11.42 9.17
C PHE A 41 -14.70 -10.92 10.50
N SER A 42 -14.43 -9.67 10.86
CA SER A 42 -15.18 -9.01 11.94
C SER A 42 -16.62 -8.77 11.48
N SER A 43 -17.60 -9.12 12.31
CA SER A 43 -19.03 -8.90 12.00
C SER A 43 -19.38 -7.42 11.73
N ALA A 44 -18.65 -6.50 12.36
CA ALA A 44 -18.85 -5.05 12.22
C ALA A 44 -18.36 -4.45 10.88
N VAL A 45 -17.50 -5.14 10.13
CA VAL A 45 -16.92 -4.63 8.88
C VAL A 45 -17.39 -5.48 7.70
N SER A 46 -18.04 -4.84 6.73
CA SER A 46 -18.54 -5.56 5.55
C SER A 46 -17.42 -5.82 4.53
N SER A 47 -17.28 -7.08 4.11
CA SER A 47 -16.42 -7.50 2.98
C SER A 47 -17.06 -7.27 1.61
N SER A 48 -18.33 -6.84 1.56
CA SER A 48 -19.06 -6.66 0.30
C SER A 48 -18.48 -5.54 -0.55
N ARG A 49 -18.07 -5.88 -1.78
CA ARG A 49 -17.54 -4.92 -2.78
C ARG A 49 -18.49 -3.75 -3.03
N ARG A 50 -19.80 -4.01 -3.08
CA ARG A 50 -20.82 -2.96 -3.33
C ARG A 50 -20.84 -1.93 -2.21
N LYS A 51 -20.83 -2.38 -0.95
CA LYS A 51 -20.83 -1.52 0.25
C LYS A 51 -19.53 -0.71 0.35
N SER A 52 -18.37 -1.35 0.15
CA SER A 52 -17.06 -0.69 0.19
C SER A 52 -16.92 0.40 -0.89
N ARG A 53 -17.32 0.11 -2.14
CA ARG A 53 -17.28 1.11 -3.23
C ARG A 53 -18.22 2.29 -2.97
N LYS A 54 -19.44 2.01 -2.48
CA LYS A 54 -20.40 3.07 -2.13
C LYS A 54 -19.79 4.01 -1.09
N ALA A 55 -19.28 3.45 0.03
CA ALA A 55 -18.63 4.23 1.08
C ALA A 55 -17.47 5.10 0.55
N HIS A 56 -16.61 4.55 -0.31
CA HIS A 56 -15.48 5.32 -0.87
C HIS A 56 -15.95 6.49 -1.75
N PHE A 57 -16.82 6.25 -2.74
CA PHE A 57 -17.19 7.30 -3.71
C PHE A 57 -18.15 8.34 -3.14
N THR A 58 -19.00 7.96 -2.17
CA THR A 58 -19.94 8.89 -1.52
C THR A 58 -19.35 9.56 -0.27
N ALA A 59 -18.10 9.28 0.09
CA ALA A 59 -17.47 9.82 1.29
C ALA A 59 -17.53 11.37 1.34
N PRO A 60 -17.82 11.98 2.52
CA PRO A 60 -17.77 13.42 2.72
C PRO A 60 -16.33 13.95 2.73
N SER A 61 -16.18 15.28 2.63
CA SER A 61 -14.87 15.95 2.48
C SER A 61 -13.86 15.63 3.60
N SER A 62 -14.34 15.45 4.83
CA SER A 62 -13.51 15.11 6.00
C SER A 62 -12.91 13.70 5.91
N GLU A 63 -13.66 12.73 5.39
CA GLU A 63 -13.21 11.37 5.14
C GLU A 63 -12.30 11.31 3.92
N ARG A 64 -12.66 12.01 2.82
CA ARG A 64 -11.79 12.13 1.64
C ARG A 64 -10.41 12.67 2.00
N ARG A 65 -10.32 13.60 2.95
CA ARG A 65 -9.03 14.08 3.48
C ARG A 65 -8.18 12.95 4.07
N LYS A 66 -8.78 12.00 4.81
CA LYS A 66 -8.06 10.86 5.39
C LYS A 66 -7.66 9.86 4.32
N LEU A 67 -8.57 9.58 3.38
CA LEU A 67 -8.37 8.63 2.27
C LEU A 67 -7.30 9.14 1.29
N MET A 68 -7.30 10.44 0.98
CA MET A 68 -6.29 11.11 0.16
C MET A 68 -5.01 11.39 0.96
N SER A 69 -4.33 10.32 1.38
CA SER A 69 -3.04 10.38 2.06
C SER A 69 -1.91 9.94 1.12
N ALA A 70 -0.73 10.54 1.30
CA ALA A 70 0.49 10.13 0.61
C ALA A 70 1.51 9.51 1.58
N PRO A 71 2.35 8.59 1.09
CA PRO A 71 3.52 8.13 1.81
C PRO A 71 4.55 9.26 1.99
N LEU A 72 5.24 9.25 3.13
CA LEU A 72 6.39 10.12 3.39
C LEU A 72 7.69 9.51 2.84
N SER A 73 8.66 10.37 2.50
CA SER A 73 10.03 9.98 2.16
C SER A 73 10.71 9.21 3.30
N ALA A 74 11.77 8.44 3.01
CA ALA A 74 12.47 7.65 4.02
C ALA A 74 12.99 8.52 5.18
N GLU A 75 13.53 9.69 4.87
CA GLU A 75 14.03 10.65 5.88
C GLU A 75 12.91 11.12 6.82
N LEU A 76 11.78 11.56 6.26
CA LEU A 76 10.64 12.03 7.06
C LEU A 76 10.00 10.90 7.87
N ARG A 77 10.00 9.68 7.35
CA ARG A 77 9.55 8.50 8.09
C ARG A 77 10.40 8.23 9.31
N ASN A 78 11.70 8.39 9.22
CA ASN A 78 12.60 8.18 10.35
C ASN A 78 12.43 9.29 11.39
N LYS A 79 12.36 10.55 10.94
CA LYS A 79 12.15 11.72 11.82
C LYS A 79 10.84 11.65 12.62
N HIS A 80 9.73 11.34 11.96
CA HIS A 80 8.40 11.36 12.60
C HIS A 80 7.86 9.97 12.98
N SER A 81 8.52 8.88 12.58
CA SER A 81 8.05 7.49 12.75
C SER A 81 6.69 7.16 12.10
N VAL A 82 6.15 8.05 11.25
CA VAL A 82 4.86 7.88 10.56
C VAL A 82 5.06 7.46 9.10
N ARG A 83 4.20 6.57 8.57
CA ARG A 83 4.31 6.09 7.17
C ARG A 83 3.63 7.02 6.15
N SER A 84 2.45 7.53 6.46
CA SER A 84 1.63 8.34 5.55
C SER A 84 0.86 9.44 6.28
N VAL A 85 0.62 10.54 5.57
CA VAL A 85 -0.06 11.74 6.08
C VAL A 85 -1.04 12.27 5.02
N PRO A 86 -2.20 12.82 5.40
CA PRO A 86 -3.06 13.58 4.50
C PRO A 86 -2.32 14.74 3.82
N ILE A 87 -2.44 14.83 2.49
CA ILE A 87 -1.78 15.88 1.71
C ILE A 87 -2.48 17.23 1.93
N ARG A 88 -1.69 18.30 2.09
CA ARG A 88 -2.16 19.69 2.11
C ARG A 88 -1.56 20.48 0.96
N LYS A 89 -2.08 21.69 0.79
CA LYS A 89 -1.48 22.70 -0.08
C LYS A 89 -0.09 23.08 0.47
N ASP A 90 0.81 23.41 -0.43
CA ASP A 90 2.20 23.80 -0.19
C ASP A 90 3.10 22.70 0.41
N ASP A 91 2.65 21.45 0.46
CA ASP A 91 3.57 20.33 0.66
C ASP A 91 4.43 20.14 -0.61
N GLU A 92 5.70 19.83 -0.43
CA GLU A 92 6.57 19.46 -1.56
C GLU A 92 6.49 17.96 -1.78
N VAL A 93 6.33 17.59 -3.05
CA VAL A 93 6.07 16.23 -3.44
C VAL A 93 6.86 15.82 -4.68
N GLN A 94 7.22 14.54 -4.72
CA GLN A 94 7.88 13.88 -5.84
C GLN A 94 6.98 12.79 -6.42
N VAL A 95 6.82 12.76 -7.73
CA VAL A 95 6.00 11.75 -8.42
C VAL A 95 6.82 10.46 -8.64
N VAL A 96 6.28 9.33 -8.21
CA VAL A 96 6.97 8.02 -8.29
C VAL A 96 6.48 7.17 -9.44
N ARG A 97 5.18 7.28 -9.78
CA ARG A 97 4.52 6.41 -10.76
C ARG A 97 3.86 7.23 -11.86
N GLY A 98 3.86 6.70 -13.08
CA GLY A 98 3.24 7.31 -14.26
C GLY A 98 4.20 8.15 -15.11
N THR A 99 3.64 8.87 -16.08
CA THR A 99 4.40 9.61 -17.11
C THR A 99 5.27 10.73 -16.53
N TYR A 100 4.84 11.35 -15.43
CA TYR A 100 5.55 12.48 -14.80
C TYR A 100 6.50 12.04 -13.67
N LYS A 101 6.95 10.79 -13.68
CA LYS A 101 7.88 10.24 -12.67
C LYS A 101 9.16 11.08 -12.59
N GLY A 102 9.68 11.26 -11.36
CA GLY A 102 10.91 12.00 -11.10
C GLY A 102 10.74 13.51 -11.07
N ARG A 103 9.56 14.04 -11.43
CA ARG A 103 9.26 15.47 -11.26
C ARG A 103 8.89 15.77 -9.82
N GLU A 104 9.37 16.92 -9.37
CA GLU A 104 9.11 17.48 -8.05
C GLU A 104 8.42 18.83 -8.18
N GLY A 105 7.54 19.11 -7.23
CA GLY A 105 6.85 20.39 -7.16
C GLY A 105 6.04 20.55 -5.89
N LYS A 106 5.58 21.78 -5.64
CA LYS A 106 4.66 22.07 -4.55
C LYS A 106 3.24 21.70 -4.93
N VAL A 107 2.45 21.24 -3.97
CA VAL A 107 1.02 20.99 -4.17
C VAL A 107 0.28 22.32 -4.20
N VAL A 108 -0.21 22.71 -5.38
CA VAL A 108 -0.98 23.96 -5.58
C VAL A 108 -2.36 23.81 -4.94
N THR A 109 -3.09 22.75 -5.32
CA THR A 109 -4.43 22.49 -4.81
C THR A 109 -4.71 21.00 -4.62
N CYS A 110 -5.40 20.68 -3.52
CA CYS A 110 -5.95 19.34 -3.27
C CYS A 110 -7.43 19.30 -3.68
N TYR A 111 -7.73 18.76 -4.85
CA TYR A 111 -9.08 18.70 -5.39
C TYR A 111 -9.81 17.43 -4.91
N ARG A 112 -10.41 17.50 -3.71
CA ARG A 112 -11.07 16.34 -3.06
C ARG A 112 -12.30 15.81 -3.78
N LYS A 113 -13.02 16.65 -4.53
CA LYS A 113 -14.21 16.21 -5.27
C LYS A 113 -13.86 15.25 -6.43
N LYS A 114 -12.69 15.42 -7.05
CA LYS A 114 -12.17 14.62 -8.18
C LYS A 114 -11.11 13.59 -7.76
N TRP A 115 -10.82 13.44 -6.46
CA TRP A 115 -9.79 12.51 -5.95
C TRP A 115 -8.37 12.78 -6.47
N VAL A 116 -8.04 14.05 -6.74
CA VAL A 116 -6.83 14.43 -7.45
C VAL A 116 -6.10 15.58 -6.75
N ILE A 117 -4.78 15.58 -6.85
CA ILE A 117 -3.91 16.71 -6.49
C ILE A 117 -3.35 17.37 -7.75
N HIS A 118 -3.19 18.69 -7.69
CA HIS A 118 -2.48 19.47 -8.69
C HIS A 118 -1.13 19.89 -8.12
N VAL A 119 -0.07 19.52 -8.83
CA VAL A 119 1.31 19.78 -8.45
C VAL A 119 1.88 20.82 -9.41
N GLU A 120 2.67 21.73 -8.86
CA GLU A 120 3.41 22.74 -9.60
C GLU A 120 4.36 22.07 -10.61
N ARG A 121 4.58 22.68 -11.78
CA ARG A 121 5.43 22.16 -12.88
C ARG A 121 4.92 20.89 -13.56
N ILE A 122 3.79 20.33 -13.11
CA ILE A 122 3.11 19.21 -13.77
C ILE A 122 1.93 19.77 -14.55
N THR A 123 2.25 20.26 -15.74
CA THR A 123 1.30 20.84 -16.69
C THR A 123 1.34 20.10 -18.02
N ARG A 124 0.25 20.24 -18.76
CA ARG A 124 0.13 19.86 -20.16
C ARG A 124 -0.30 21.08 -20.96
N GLU A 125 0.30 21.28 -22.11
CA GLU A 125 -0.08 22.31 -23.06
C GLU A 125 -1.31 21.86 -23.87
N LYS A 126 -2.25 22.79 -24.03
CA LYS A 126 -3.37 22.65 -24.96
C LYS A 126 -2.95 23.13 -26.36
N THR A 127 -3.73 22.81 -27.38
CA THR A 127 -3.51 23.25 -28.76
C THR A 127 -3.55 24.78 -28.92
N ASN A 128 -4.22 25.48 -28.02
CA ASN A 128 -4.27 26.94 -27.97
C ASN A 128 -3.07 27.59 -27.23
N GLY A 129 -2.04 26.81 -26.87
CA GLY A 129 -0.85 27.29 -26.16
C GLY A 129 -1.02 27.49 -24.64
N ALA A 130 -2.24 27.37 -24.10
CA ALA A 130 -2.47 27.50 -22.66
C ALA A 130 -2.04 26.23 -21.90
N THR A 131 -1.36 26.40 -20.75
CA THR A 131 -0.95 25.29 -19.88
C THR A 131 -2.04 24.95 -18.85
N VAL A 132 -2.35 23.67 -18.67
CA VAL A 132 -3.27 23.18 -17.63
C VAL A 132 -2.58 22.18 -16.72
N ASN A 133 -2.81 22.27 -15.41
CA ASN A 133 -2.26 21.32 -14.46
C ASN A 133 -2.86 19.93 -14.65
N VAL A 134 -2.00 18.93 -14.70
CA VAL A 134 -2.43 17.54 -14.77
C VAL A 134 -2.80 17.06 -13.38
N GLY A 135 -3.86 16.27 -13.31
CA GLY A 135 -4.30 15.65 -12.09
C GLY A 135 -3.48 14.40 -11.75
N ILE A 136 -2.91 14.35 -10.55
CA ILE A 136 -2.22 13.17 -10.02
C ILE A 136 -2.97 12.62 -8.82
N ASP A 137 -2.96 11.29 -8.66
CA ASP A 137 -3.49 10.63 -7.47
C ASP A 137 -2.47 10.69 -6.31
N PRO A 138 -2.90 11.00 -5.08
CA PRO A 138 -2.01 11.14 -3.92
C PRO A 138 -1.18 9.88 -3.62
N SER A 139 -1.66 8.67 -3.94
CA SER A 139 -0.94 7.42 -3.68
C SER A 139 0.25 7.19 -4.62
N LYS A 140 0.33 7.92 -5.74
CA LYS A 140 1.40 7.82 -6.75
C LYS A 140 2.59 8.73 -6.46
N VAL A 141 2.56 9.41 -5.31
CA VAL A 141 3.43 10.53 -4.96
C VAL A 141 4.05 10.28 -3.59
N ILE A 142 5.28 10.75 -3.38
CA ILE A 142 5.97 10.76 -2.08
C ILE A 142 6.12 12.21 -1.62
N VAL A 143 5.84 12.46 -0.35
CA VAL A 143 6.06 13.78 0.26
C VAL A 143 7.53 13.91 0.65
N THR A 144 8.19 14.95 0.16
CA THR A 144 9.61 15.25 0.42
C THR A 144 9.76 16.29 1.53
N LYS A 145 8.94 17.34 1.52
CA LYS A 145 8.87 18.34 2.62
C LYS A 145 7.43 18.58 3.04
N LEU A 146 7.22 18.66 4.34
CA LEU A 146 5.92 18.90 4.95
C LEU A 146 5.78 20.37 5.34
N LYS A 147 4.63 20.99 5.01
CA LYS A 147 4.23 22.23 5.66
C LYS A 147 3.82 21.96 7.10
N ILE A 148 4.53 22.52 8.07
CA ILE A 148 4.30 22.25 9.49
C ILE A 148 3.40 23.33 10.10
N ASP A 149 2.17 22.93 10.47
CA ASP A 149 1.22 23.76 11.23
C ASP A 149 0.97 23.15 12.62
N LYS A 150 0.33 23.90 13.54
CA LYS A 150 -0.04 23.43 14.89
C LYS A 150 -0.80 22.10 14.86
N ASP A 151 -1.87 22.02 14.05
CA ASP A 151 -2.68 20.79 13.91
C ASP A 151 -1.92 19.63 13.26
N ARG A 152 -0.89 19.94 12.46
CA ARG A 152 -0.09 18.90 11.82
C ARG A 152 0.85 18.23 12.80
N ARG A 153 1.47 19.03 13.68
CA ARG A 153 2.32 18.53 14.76
C ARG A 153 1.52 17.60 15.66
N ALA A 154 0.35 18.06 16.12
CA ALA A 154 -0.55 17.25 16.94
C ALA A 154 -0.96 15.92 16.24
N LEU A 155 -1.21 15.94 14.93
CA LEU A 155 -1.53 14.72 14.18
C LEU A 155 -0.34 13.76 14.11
N LEU A 156 0.87 14.27 13.87
CA LEU A 156 2.09 13.47 13.79
C LEU A 156 2.42 12.82 15.13
N GLU A 157 2.32 13.56 16.23
CA GLU A 157 2.54 13.07 17.60
C GLU A 157 1.55 11.96 17.96
N ARG A 158 0.25 12.17 17.71
CA ARG A 158 -0.77 11.14 17.93
C ARG A 158 -0.51 9.87 17.11
N LYS A 159 -0.13 10.02 15.83
CA LYS A 159 0.18 8.86 14.97
C LYS A 159 1.46 8.14 15.42
N LYS A 160 2.43 8.85 15.97
CA LYS A 160 3.65 8.27 16.56
C LYS A 160 3.29 7.43 17.79
N GLY A 161 2.48 7.96 18.71
CA GLY A 161 2.04 7.26 19.92
C GLY A 161 1.23 6.00 19.65
N ALA A 162 0.33 6.03 18.66
CA ALA A 162 -0.44 4.85 18.26
C ALA A 162 0.48 3.71 17.75
N LYS A 163 1.53 4.05 17.00
CA LYS A 163 2.49 3.06 16.49
C LYS A 163 3.39 2.46 17.57
N SER A 164 3.81 3.24 18.57
CA SER A 164 4.61 2.70 19.67
C SER A 164 3.79 1.73 20.52
N ALA A 165 2.52 2.04 20.78
CA ALA A 165 1.62 1.14 21.50
C ALA A 165 1.35 -0.18 20.72
N GLU A 166 1.19 -0.10 19.40
CA GLU A 166 1.04 -1.29 18.55
C GLU A 166 2.30 -2.16 18.56
N LYS A 167 3.50 -1.55 18.49
CA LYS A 167 4.77 -2.30 18.57
C LYS A 167 4.98 -3.00 19.91
N GLY A 168 4.46 -2.43 21.01
CA GLY A 168 4.54 -3.04 22.34
C GLY A 168 3.68 -4.29 22.47
N LYS A 169 2.50 -4.33 21.83
CA LYS A 169 1.57 -5.47 21.91
C LYS A 169 1.98 -6.68 21.06
N GLY A 170 2.88 -6.51 20.09
CA GLY A 170 3.31 -7.57 19.17
C GLY A 170 4.58 -8.31 19.59
N LYS A 171 5.25 -7.88 20.67
CA LYS A 171 6.43 -8.54 21.21
C LYS A 171 6.07 -9.24 22.52
N PHE A 172 5.57 -10.46 22.44
CA PHE A 172 5.62 -11.36 23.59
C PHE A 172 7.08 -11.77 23.77
N THR A 173 7.65 -11.50 24.93
CA THR A 173 8.97 -12.02 25.31
C THR A 173 8.85 -13.51 25.63
N GLU A 174 9.87 -14.32 25.33
CA GLU A 174 9.88 -15.78 25.57
C GLU A 174 9.48 -16.13 27.02
N ALA A 175 9.85 -15.29 27.99
CA ALA A 175 9.44 -15.42 29.40
C ALA A 175 7.91 -15.31 29.66
N GLU A 176 7.16 -14.56 28.86
CA GLU A 176 5.68 -14.49 28.97
C GLU A 176 5.01 -15.71 28.32
N VAL A 177 5.68 -16.33 27.33
CA VAL A 177 5.21 -17.55 26.66
C VAL A 177 5.44 -18.77 27.55
N GLU A 178 6.59 -18.84 28.23
CA GLU A 178 6.91 -19.90 29.20
C GLU A 178 5.98 -19.85 30.43
N GLY A 179 5.68 -18.66 30.96
CA GLY A 179 4.77 -18.49 32.10
C GLY A 179 3.32 -18.89 31.80
N MET A 180 2.88 -18.84 30.53
CA MET A 180 1.56 -19.32 30.13
C MET A 180 1.53 -20.85 30.00
N GLN A 181 2.64 -21.48 29.60
CA GLN A 181 2.74 -22.95 29.47
C GLN A 181 2.86 -23.67 30.82
N SER A 182 3.43 -23.02 31.84
CA SER A 182 3.52 -23.59 33.19
C SER A 182 2.22 -23.50 34.01
N MET A 183 1.22 -22.76 33.53
CA MET A 183 -0.08 -22.57 34.22
C MET A 183 -1.15 -23.57 33.76
N ASP A 184 -0.92 -24.26 32.63
CA ASP A 184 -1.79 -25.29 32.05
C ASP A 184 -1.33 -26.73 32.40
N GLN A 185 -0.34 -26.90 33.31
CA GLN A 185 0.08 -28.19 33.87
C GLN A 185 -0.27 -28.31 35.36
#